data_AF-A0A7W5GG41-F1
#
_entry.id   AF-A0A7W5GG41-F1
#
_cell.length_a   1.000
_cell.length_b   1.000
_cell.length_c   1.000
_cell.angle_alpha   90.00
_cell.angle_beta   90.00
_cell.angle_gamma   90.00
#
_symmetry.space_group_name_H-M   'P 1'
#
loop_
_entity.id
_entity.type
_entity.pdbx_description
1 polymer ?
#
loop_
_entity_poly.entity_id
_entity_poly.type
_entity_poly.pdbx_seq_one_letter_code
_entity_poly.pdbx_strand_id
1 'polypeptide(L)'
;MTGCILGCAQQGVHFADCMVYDGKHYEFPCDGCASEPTVGGTLVCSRCRGRFRFALREVPDLIGRMRSLIDPTSAIVYEDRARRTGSASPEAPAPASADLIDASDALQKGLWRWSPSGGWPRSDAAEAFDDAEAAAAGILAHLDEWLADEDDVASLSALLLERHPADDDGVRVAWSVQDALDKWGAERREQPAEEALTASRALRPDRVFDESTARPIAEAGDPLLGGEQAAAVAGSLRTLQRWRKDGEIEPERTAYVAGRPTPLYRRSALLAVKDRMAAAKNVRDEGGRYAEAEGEKAA
;
A
#
# COMPACT_ATOMS: atom_id res chain seq x y z
N MET A 1 4.44 16.07 -27.40
CA MET A 1 5.20 15.61 -26.22
C MET A 1 4.48 14.39 -25.67
N THR A 2 5.11 13.21 -25.62
CA THR A 2 4.45 11.93 -25.25
C THR A 2 4.84 11.45 -23.85
N GLY A 3 5.36 12.33 -23.00
CA GLY A 3 5.86 12.01 -21.67
C GLY A 3 5.17 12.82 -20.59
N CYS A 4 5.13 12.28 -19.37
CA CYS A 4 4.63 12.99 -18.19
C CYS A 4 5.36 14.32 -17.99
N ILE A 5 4.59 15.42 -17.92
CA ILE A 5 5.14 16.77 -17.77
C ILE A 5 5.83 17.00 -16.41
N LEU A 6 5.48 16.22 -15.39
CA LEU A 6 6.13 16.25 -14.08
C LEU A 6 7.48 15.49 -14.05
N GLY A 7 8.00 15.06 -15.21
CA GLY A 7 9.31 14.39 -15.30
C GLY A 7 9.34 12.96 -14.77
N CYS A 8 8.17 12.32 -14.55
CA CYS A 8 8.08 10.90 -14.20
C CYS A 8 8.80 10.07 -15.30
N ALA A 9 9.78 9.23 -14.93
CA ALA A 9 10.53 8.35 -15.84
C ALA A 9 10.19 6.86 -15.61
N GLN A 10 10.25 6.07 -16.68
CA GLN A 10 10.03 4.61 -16.66
C GLN A 10 11.25 3.92 -16.07
N GLN A 11 11.04 3.11 -15.03
CA GLN A 11 12.15 2.37 -14.42
C GLN A 11 12.73 1.32 -15.36
N GLY A 12 14.06 1.33 -15.51
CA GLY A 12 14.79 0.36 -16.33
C GLY A 12 14.56 0.48 -17.84
N VAL A 13 13.88 1.54 -18.30
CA VAL A 13 13.70 1.85 -19.73
C VAL A 13 14.49 3.10 -20.07
N HIS A 14 15.22 3.03 -21.19
CA HIS A 14 16.18 4.05 -21.57
C HIS A 14 16.03 4.45 -23.03
N PHE A 15 16.36 5.71 -23.33
CA PHE A 15 16.46 6.18 -24.70
C PHE A 15 17.66 5.52 -25.40
N ALA A 16 17.58 5.43 -26.74
CA ALA A 16 18.70 4.99 -27.56
C ALA A 16 19.95 5.88 -27.37
N ASP A 17 19.72 7.18 -27.10
CA ASP A 17 20.76 8.19 -26.85
C ASP A 17 21.00 8.43 -25.34
N CYS A 18 20.73 7.44 -24.49
CA CYS A 18 20.99 7.57 -23.06
C CYS A 18 22.47 7.91 -22.83
N MET A 19 22.76 9.10 -22.27
CA MET A 19 24.12 9.60 -22.08
C MET A 19 24.99 8.73 -21.16
N VAL A 20 24.34 7.84 -20.39
CA VAL A 20 24.98 6.90 -19.44
C VAL A 20 25.09 5.48 -20.04
N TYR A 21 24.65 5.31 -21.30
CA TYR A 21 24.66 4.05 -22.03
C TYR A 21 25.63 4.15 -23.21
N ASP A 22 26.80 3.51 -23.09
CA ASP A 22 27.82 3.51 -24.15
C ASP A 22 27.55 2.48 -25.28
N GLY A 23 26.35 1.88 -25.28
CA GLY A 23 25.97 0.81 -26.21
C GLY A 23 26.45 -0.59 -25.80
N LYS A 24 27.20 -0.75 -24.69
CA LYS A 24 27.70 -2.05 -24.21
C LYS A 24 27.54 -2.25 -22.70
N HIS A 25 27.70 -1.20 -21.89
CA HIS A 25 27.63 -1.24 -20.42
C HIS A 25 26.85 -0.03 -19.86
N TYR A 26 26.16 -0.26 -18.74
CA TYR A 26 25.54 0.80 -17.94
C TYR A 26 26.55 1.29 -16.90
N GLU A 27 26.86 2.59 -16.90
CA GLU A 27 27.46 3.20 -15.71
C GLU A 27 26.34 3.56 -14.72
N PHE A 28 26.55 3.18 -13.46
CA PHE A 28 25.56 3.34 -12.39
C PHE A 28 25.74 4.73 -11.74
N PRO A 29 24.66 5.42 -11.31
CA PRO A 29 23.25 5.04 -11.37
C PRO A 29 22.49 5.73 -12.52
N CYS A 30 21.79 4.93 -13.34
CA CYS A 30 20.71 5.42 -14.20
C CYS A 30 19.46 4.56 -13.94
N ASP A 31 18.48 5.10 -13.21
CA ASP A 31 17.25 4.39 -12.81
C ASP A 31 16.18 4.31 -13.92
N GLY A 32 16.55 4.65 -15.17
CA GLY A 32 15.66 4.82 -16.31
C GLY A 32 15.60 6.28 -16.77
N CYS A 33 15.68 6.52 -18.08
CA CYS A 33 15.66 7.87 -18.64
C CYS A 33 14.53 8.11 -19.65
N ALA A 34 13.81 7.06 -20.05
CA ALA A 34 12.62 7.20 -20.89
C ALA A 34 11.46 7.81 -20.09
N SER A 35 10.76 8.80 -20.66
CA SER A 35 9.60 9.39 -20.00
C SER A 35 8.46 8.39 -19.83
N GLU A 36 7.76 8.45 -18.70
CA GLU A 36 6.53 7.70 -18.48
C GLU A 36 5.42 8.17 -19.44
N PRO A 37 4.66 7.24 -20.06
CA PRO A 37 3.59 7.60 -20.98
C PRO A 37 2.45 8.27 -20.20
N THR A 38 1.83 9.26 -20.84
CA THR A 38 0.65 9.90 -20.28
C THR A 38 -0.59 9.02 -20.42
N VAL A 39 -1.64 9.30 -19.64
CA VAL A 39 -2.84 8.46 -19.57
C VAL A 39 -4.09 9.24 -19.97
N GLY A 40 -4.91 8.66 -20.85
CA GLY A 40 -6.31 9.09 -21.04
C GLY A 40 -6.51 10.54 -21.45
N GLY A 41 -5.61 11.09 -22.27
CA GLY A 41 -5.68 12.50 -22.72
C GLY A 41 -5.12 13.52 -21.74
N THR A 42 -4.63 13.09 -20.57
CA THR A 42 -3.92 13.95 -19.61
C THR A 42 -2.46 14.17 -20.02
N LEU A 43 -1.80 15.15 -19.40
CA LEU A 43 -0.38 15.45 -19.54
C LEU A 43 0.49 14.73 -18.50
N VAL A 44 -0.11 13.89 -17.65
CA VAL A 44 0.58 13.18 -16.57
C VAL A 44 0.45 11.65 -16.70
N CYS A 45 1.40 10.91 -16.13
CA CYS A 45 1.33 9.45 -16.10
C CYS A 45 0.36 8.92 -15.03
N SER A 46 0.09 7.61 -15.05
CA SER A 46 -0.80 6.93 -14.10
C SER A 46 -0.39 7.13 -12.64
N ARG A 47 0.92 7.08 -12.35
CA ARG A 47 1.48 7.26 -11.01
C ARG A 47 1.30 8.69 -10.53
N CYS A 48 1.71 9.64 -11.36
CA CYS A 48 1.59 11.07 -11.10
C CYS A 48 0.09 11.44 -10.87
N ARG A 49 -0.85 10.95 -11.71
CA ARG A 49 -2.32 11.06 -11.51
C ARG A 49 -2.81 10.42 -10.20
N GLY A 50 -2.29 9.25 -9.84
CA GLY A 50 -2.59 8.58 -8.58
C GLY A 50 -2.21 9.41 -7.35
N ARG A 51 -1.07 10.12 -7.40
CA ARG A 51 -0.62 11.02 -6.33
C ARG A 51 -1.56 12.20 -6.13
N PHE A 52 -2.02 12.85 -7.21
CA PHE A 52 -3.04 13.90 -7.11
C PHE A 52 -4.30 13.41 -6.41
N ARG A 53 -4.82 12.25 -6.81
CA ARG A 53 -6.02 11.65 -6.20
C ARG A 53 -5.83 11.29 -4.75
N PHE A 54 -4.64 10.81 -4.39
CA PHE A 54 -4.29 10.52 -3.00
C PHE A 54 -4.30 11.80 -2.17
N ALA A 55 -3.54 12.83 -2.56
CA ALA A 55 -3.45 14.08 -1.83
C ALA A 55 -4.83 14.72 -1.62
N LEU A 56 -5.69 14.73 -2.65
CA LEU A 56 -7.06 15.27 -2.55
C LEU A 56 -7.98 14.47 -1.62
N ARG A 57 -7.75 13.17 -1.43
CA ARG A 57 -8.53 12.38 -0.48
C ARG A 57 -8.11 12.61 0.96
N GLU A 58 -6.82 12.88 1.19
CA GLU A 58 -6.27 13.08 2.53
C GLU A 58 -6.43 14.51 3.03
N VAL A 59 -6.56 15.49 2.13
CA VAL A 59 -6.57 16.91 2.50
C VAL A 59 -7.71 17.31 3.46
N PRO A 60 -8.94 16.75 3.41
CA PRO A 60 -9.99 17.13 4.36
C PRO A 60 -9.65 16.71 5.79
N ASP A 61 -9.22 15.45 5.97
CA ASP A 61 -8.78 14.92 7.27
C ASP A 61 -7.57 15.71 7.82
N LEU A 62 -6.62 16.06 6.94
CA LEU A 62 -5.49 16.92 7.30
C LEU A 62 -5.93 18.31 7.78
N ILE A 63 -6.83 18.99 7.05
CA ILE A 63 -7.33 20.32 7.42
C ILE A 63 -8.13 20.28 8.73
N GLY A 64 -9.02 19.30 8.88
CA GLY A 64 -9.78 19.10 10.12
C GLY A 64 -8.86 18.92 11.31
N ARG A 65 -7.81 18.09 11.16
CA ARG A 65 -6.80 17.91 12.21
C ARG A 65 -6.01 19.18 12.52
N MET A 66 -5.52 19.88 11.50
CA MET A 66 -4.76 21.13 11.72
C MET A 66 -5.62 22.17 12.43
N ARG A 67 -6.91 22.29 12.07
CA ARG A 67 -7.86 23.21 12.72
C ARG A 67 -8.17 22.81 14.15
N SER A 68 -8.32 21.51 14.42
CA SER A 68 -8.45 20.98 15.79
C SER A 68 -7.23 21.30 16.65
N LEU A 69 -6.01 21.20 16.09
CA LEU A 69 -4.76 21.57 16.79
C LEU A 69 -4.62 23.08 17.03
N ILE A 70 -5.21 23.92 16.17
CA ILE A 70 -5.21 25.39 16.32
C ILE A 70 -6.27 25.84 17.32
N ASP A 71 -7.40 25.13 17.41
CA ASP A 71 -8.54 25.54 18.23
C ASP A 71 -8.20 25.52 19.73
N PRO A 72 -8.19 26.68 20.42
CA PRO A 72 -7.90 26.76 21.85
C PRO A 72 -8.98 26.08 22.72
N THR A 73 -10.14 25.75 22.16
CA THR A 73 -11.27 25.13 22.86
C THR A 73 -11.31 23.61 22.76
N SER A 74 -10.58 23.00 21.82
CA SER A 74 -10.57 21.55 21.57
C SER A 74 -9.89 20.72 22.67
N ALA A 75 -9.13 21.36 23.58
CA ALA A 75 -8.44 20.73 24.70
C ALA A 75 -9.23 20.70 26.03
N ILE A 76 -10.53 21.02 26.04
CA ILE A 76 -11.33 20.99 27.27
C ILE A 76 -12.02 19.62 27.42
N VAL A 77 -11.30 18.67 28.03
CA VAL A 77 -11.94 17.48 28.61
C VAL A 77 -12.72 17.95 29.85
N TYR A 78 -14.05 18.04 29.73
CA TYR A 78 -14.93 18.51 30.81
C TYR A 78 -14.83 17.65 32.09
N GLU A 79 -14.48 16.37 31.97
CA GLU A 79 -14.25 15.47 33.12
C GLU A 79 -13.02 15.87 33.96
N ASP A 80 -11.99 16.43 33.32
CA ASP A 80 -10.77 16.89 33.96
C ASP A 80 -10.96 18.26 34.61
N ARG A 81 -11.82 19.10 34.02
CA ARG A 81 -12.27 20.37 34.60
C ARG A 81 -13.14 20.18 35.85
N ALA A 82 -13.92 19.09 35.90
CA ALA A 82 -14.72 18.74 37.07
C ALA A 82 -13.89 18.16 38.23
N ARG A 83 -12.75 17.51 37.95
CA ARG A 83 -11.84 16.94 38.98
C ARG A 83 -10.83 17.94 39.56
N ARG A 84 -10.56 19.05 38.88
CA ARG A 84 -9.66 20.12 39.37
C ARG A 84 -10.43 21.15 40.21
N THR A 85 -10.95 20.73 41.36
CA THR A 85 -11.37 21.64 42.44
C THR A 85 -10.14 22.19 43.16
N GLY A 86 -9.39 23.04 42.46
CA GLY A 86 -8.20 23.71 43.00
C GLY A 86 -7.89 24.93 42.14
N SER A 87 -7.75 26.08 42.78
CA SER A 87 -7.54 27.41 42.19
C SER A 87 -6.22 27.54 41.42
N ALA A 88 -6.08 26.86 40.28
CA ALA A 88 -5.08 27.19 39.29
C ALA A 88 -5.70 28.22 38.33
N SER A 89 -5.02 29.35 38.17
CA SER A 89 -5.33 30.36 37.15
C SER A 89 -5.53 29.68 35.78
N PRO A 90 -6.51 30.09 34.96
CA PRO A 90 -6.62 29.61 33.59
C PRO A 90 -5.41 30.14 32.82
N GLU A 91 -4.32 29.40 32.85
CA GLU A 91 -3.19 29.64 31.97
C GLU A 91 -3.72 29.41 30.55
N ALA A 92 -3.69 30.45 29.72
CA ALA A 92 -4.19 30.37 28.36
C ALA A 92 -3.49 29.21 27.63
N PRO A 93 -4.20 28.45 26.78
CA PRO A 93 -3.58 27.39 26.01
C PRO A 93 -2.37 27.94 25.26
N ALA A 94 -1.30 27.15 25.19
CA ALA A 94 -0.08 27.55 24.50
C ALA A 94 -0.41 27.99 23.07
N PRO A 95 0.16 29.10 22.58
CA PRO A 95 -0.13 29.59 21.24
C PRO A 95 0.23 28.51 20.21
N ALA A 96 -0.68 28.27 19.25
CA ALA A 96 -0.40 27.42 18.11
C ALA A 96 0.83 27.93 17.36
N SER A 97 1.60 27.02 16.74
CA SER A 97 2.76 27.44 15.95
C SER A 97 2.31 28.25 14.72
N ALA A 98 3.07 29.30 14.38
CA ALA A 98 2.81 30.13 13.21
C ALA A 98 2.71 29.27 11.93
N ASP A 99 3.64 28.31 11.76
CA ASP A 99 3.63 27.34 10.67
C ASP A 99 2.30 26.58 10.51
N LEU A 100 1.67 26.19 11.62
CA LEU A 100 0.44 25.40 11.58
C LEU A 100 -0.73 26.28 11.11
N ILE A 101 -0.77 27.53 11.57
CA ILE A 101 -1.78 28.52 11.16
C ILE A 101 -1.58 28.86 9.68
N ASP A 102 -0.36 29.17 9.27
CA ASP A 102 -0.01 29.54 7.90
C ASP A 102 -0.27 28.38 6.92
N ALA A 103 0.08 27.14 7.29
CA ALA A 103 -0.21 25.96 6.49
C ALA A 103 -1.72 25.73 6.35
N SER A 104 -2.47 25.77 7.45
CA SER A 104 -3.92 25.57 7.44
C SER A 104 -4.62 26.59 6.53
N ASP A 105 -4.24 27.86 6.64
CA ASP A 105 -4.80 28.94 5.83
C ASP A 105 -4.40 28.83 4.35
N ALA A 106 -3.12 28.56 4.06
CA ALA A 106 -2.63 28.40 2.69
C ALA A 106 -3.33 27.25 1.95
N LEU A 107 -3.51 26.09 2.61
CA LEU A 107 -4.16 24.93 2.00
C LEU A 107 -5.66 25.15 1.79
N GLN A 108 -6.35 25.75 2.76
CA GLN A 108 -7.78 26.04 2.61
C GLN A 108 -8.03 27.06 1.49
N LYS A 109 -7.23 28.12 1.41
CA LYS A 109 -7.28 29.08 0.29
C LYS A 109 -6.93 28.44 -1.05
N GLY A 110 -5.93 27.56 -1.06
CA GLY A 110 -5.50 26.82 -2.23
C GLY A 110 -6.60 25.91 -2.78
N LEU A 111 -7.19 25.05 -1.94
CA LEU A 111 -8.32 24.20 -2.33
C LEU A 111 -9.51 25.02 -2.80
N TRP A 112 -9.78 26.12 -2.09
CA TRP A 112 -10.88 27.00 -2.43
C TRP A 112 -10.73 27.61 -3.82
N ARG A 113 -9.54 28.10 -4.19
CA ARG A 113 -9.26 28.64 -5.52
C ARG A 113 -9.59 27.65 -6.64
N TRP A 114 -9.46 26.35 -6.34
CA TRP A 114 -9.75 25.25 -7.25
C TRP A 114 -11.16 24.68 -7.10
N SER A 115 -11.96 25.15 -6.15
CA SER A 115 -13.32 24.65 -5.93
C SER A 115 -14.27 25.14 -7.04
N PRO A 116 -14.93 24.25 -7.80
CA PRO A 116 -15.85 24.63 -8.87
C PRO A 116 -17.06 25.44 -8.36
N SER A 117 -17.42 25.27 -7.08
CA SER A 117 -18.58 25.87 -6.45
C SER A 117 -18.47 27.38 -6.24
N GLY A 118 -17.24 27.92 -6.19
CA GLY A 118 -16.96 29.32 -5.86
C GLY A 118 -17.33 29.73 -4.43
N GLY A 119 -16.74 30.83 -3.96
CA GLY A 119 -17.11 31.54 -2.71
C GLY A 119 -16.24 31.24 -1.49
N TRP A 120 -15.64 32.28 -0.88
CA TRP A 120 -14.61 32.21 0.18
C TRP A 120 -14.89 31.17 1.28
N PRO A 121 -13.85 30.50 1.84
CA PRO A 121 -14.04 29.56 2.94
C PRO A 121 -14.82 30.22 4.07
N ARG A 122 -15.90 29.55 4.51
CA ARG A 122 -16.85 30.13 5.46
C ARG A 122 -16.42 29.92 6.91
N SER A 123 -15.54 28.95 7.15
CA SER A 123 -15.60 28.25 8.41
C SER A 123 -14.57 28.64 9.48
N ASP A 124 -15.06 28.63 10.72
CA ASP A 124 -14.30 28.33 11.93
C ASP A 124 -13.79 26.88 11.94
N ALA A 125 -13.20 26.40 13.03
CA ALA A 125 -12.60 25.07 13.09
C ALA A 125 -13.59 23.91 12.83
N ALA A 126 -14.90 24.11 13.06
CA ALA A 126 -15.88 23.02 13.07
C ALA A 126 -16.30 22.56 11.66
N GLU A 127 -16.53 23.48 10.72
CA GLU A 127 -16.93 23.14 9.34
C GLU A 127 -15.73 23.06 8.37
N ALA A 128 -14.51 23.26 8.85
CA ALA A 128 -13.31 23.28 8.01
C ALA A 128 -13.04 21.93 7.30
N PHE A 129 -13.42 20.82 7.92
CA PHE A 129 -13.37 19.50 7.29
C PHE A 129 -14.36 19.41 6.12
N ASP A 130 -15.63 19.76 6.35
CA ASP A 130 -16.70 19.67 5.36
C ASP A 130 -16.43 20.59 4.16
N ASP A 131 -15.94 21.80 4.41
CA ASP A 131 -15.52 22.76 3.38
C ASP A 131 -14.39 22.17 2.51
N ALA A 132 -13.37 21.57 3.15
CA ALA A 132 -12.26 20.96 2.45
C ALA A 132 -12.69 19.70 1.67
N GLU A 133 -13.58 18.88 2.24
CA GLU A 133 -14.15 17.70 1.59
C GLU A 133 -14.94 18.09 0.34
N ALA A 134 -15.80 19.09 0.44
CA ALA A 134 -16.58 19.58 -0.69
C ALA A 134 -15.69 20.13 -1.81
N ALA A 135 -14.66 20.92 -1.46
CA ALA A 135 -13.70 21.43 -2.43
C ALA A 135 -12.92 20.29 -3.10
N ALA A 136 -12.37 19.36 -2.30
CA ALA A 136 -11.61 18.23 -2.82
C ALA A 136 -12.46 17.30 -3.71
N ALA A 137 -13.72 17.06 -3.35
CA ALA A 137 -14.66 16.29 -4.16
C ALA A 137 -14.94 16.96 -5.51
N GLY A 138 -15.12 18.28 -5.52
CA GLY A 138 -15.26 19.07 -6.75
C GLY A 138 -14.02 18.96 -7.63
N ILE A 139 -12.83 19.10 -7.05
CA ILE A 139 -11.56 18.96 -7.77
C ILE A 139 -11.42 17.56 -8.35
N LEU A 140 -11.72 16.51 -7.58
CA LEU A 140 -11.64 15.13 -8.02
C LEU A 140 -12.59 14.81 -9.18
N ALA A 141 -13.75 15.46 -9.24
CA ALA A 141 -14.72 15.29 -10.32
C ALA A 141 -14.22 15.86 -11.66
N HIS A 142 -13.44 16.93 -11.63
CA HIS A 142 -12.88 17.62 -12.81
C HIS A 142 -11.39 17.34 -13.04
N LEU A 143 -10.78 16.45 -12.23
CA LEU A 143 -9.33 16.26 -12.22
C LEU A 143 -8.75 15.92 -13.59
N ASP A 144 -9.40 15.03 -14.36
CA ASP A 144 -8.85 14.63 -15.66
C ASP A 144 -8.90 15.75 -16.70
N GLU A 145 -9.85 16.67 -16.59
CA GLU A 145 -9.96 17.86 -17.44
C GLU A 145 -8.80 18.82 -17.15
N TRP A 146 -8.54 19.12 -15.87
CA TRP A 146 -7.43 19.99 -15.47
C TRP A 146 -6.06 19.36 -15.70
N LEU A 147 -5.95 18.03 -15.57
CA LEU A 147 -4.71 17.34 -15.91
C LEU A 147 -4.43 17.30 -17.41
N ALA A 148 -5.35 17.75 -18.28
CA ALA A 148 -5.13 17.89 -19.71
C ALA A 148 -4.54 19.26 -20.11
N ASP A 149 -4.49 20.23 -19.18
CA ASP A 149 -3.94 21.56 -19.39
C ASP A 149 -2.62 21.75 -18.61
N GLU A 150 -1.62 22.39 -19.23
CA GLU A 150 -0.27 22.51 -18.68
C GLU A 150 -0.22 23.47 -17.49
N ASP A 151 -0.91 24.61 -17.58
CA ASP A 151 -0.94 25.62 -16.51
C ASP A 151 -1.69 25.06 -15.28
N ASP A 152 -2.76 24.31 -15.54
CA ASP A 152 -3.52 23.65 -14.49
C ASP A 152 -2.72 22.55 -13.79
N VAL A 153 -1.98 21.72 -14.53
CA VAL A 153 -1.08 20.71 -13.95
C VAL A 153 -0.02 21.36 -13.07
N ALA A 154 0.62 22.43 -13.56
CA ALA A 154 1.65 23.15 -12.81
C ALA A 154 1.07 23.74 -11.51
N SER A 155 -0.08 24.42 -11.59
CA SER A 155 -0.69 25.05 -10.43
C SER A 155 -1.30 24.04 -9.43
N LEU A 156 -1.85 22.91 -9.87
CA LEU A 156 -2.27 21.83 -8.97
C LEU A 156 -1.09 21.13 -8.32
N SER A 157 0.00 20.92 -9.07
CA SER A 157 1.22 20.30 -8.53
C SER A 157 1.82 21.14 -7.40
N ALA A 158 1.89 22.47 -7.58
CA ALA A 158 2.37 23.39 -6.55
C ALA A 158 1.53 23.31 -5.27
N LEU A 159 0.20 23.20 -5.40
CA LEU A 159 -0.70 23.07 -4.25
C LEU A 159 -0.60 21.69 -3.57
N LEU A 160 -0.50 20.61 -4.34
CA LEU A 160 -0.73 19.26 -3.82
C LEU A 160 0.54 18.45 -3.57
N LEU A 161 1.55 18.57 -4.42
CA LEU A 161 2.65 17.60 -4.52
C LEU A 161 4.05 18.19 -4.33
N GLU A 162 4.25 19.47 -4.67
CA GLU A 162 5.53 20.14 -4.58
C GLU A 162 5.99 20.26 -3.12
N ARG A 163 7.28 20.10 -2.86
CA ARG A 163 7.84 20.22 -1.50
C ARG A 163 8.61 21.51 -1.36
N HIS A 164 8.33 22.26 -0.31
CA HIS A 164 8.92 23.56 -0.07
C HIS A 164 9.78 23.53 1.20
N PRO A 165 11.01 23.00 1.18
CA PRO A 165 11.83 22.94 2.40
C PRO A 165 11.99 24.33 3.03
N ALA A 166 12.10 24.36 4.36
CA ALA A 166 12.43 25.59 5.05
C ALA A 166 13.87 26.01 4.70
N ASP A 167 14.11 27.32 4.68
CA ASP A 167 15.46 27.87 4.52
C ASP A 167 16.29 27.73 5.82
N ASP A 168 17.51 28.26 5.80
CA ASP A 168 18.45 28.18 6.94
C ASP A 168 17.92 28.88 8.21
N ASP A 169 16.98 29.81 8.05
CA ASP A 169 16.31 30.52 9.15
C ASP A 169 15.03 29.79 9.62
N GLY A 170 14.71 28.63 9.02
CA GLY A 170 13.52 27.85 9.31
C GLY A 170 12.24 28.43 8.70
N VAL A 171 12.35 29.42 7.82
CA VAL A 171 11.22 30.07 7.16
C VAL A 171 10.86 29.31 5.89
N ARG A 172 9.55 29.17 5.65
CA ARG A 172 9.02 28.50 4.46
C ARG A 172 8.29 29.50 3.57
N VAL A 173 8.56 29.44 2.27
CA VAL A 173 7.96 30.36 1.28
C VAL A 173 6.51 30.02 0.91
N ALA A 174 6.12 28.75 0.99
CA ALA A 174 4.79 28.26 0.62
C ALA A 174 4.49 26.92 1.27
N TRP A 175 3.21 26.52 1.28
CA TRP A 175 2.76 25.23 1.79
C TRP A 175 2.02 24.45 0.71
N SER A 176 2.40 23.18 0.52
CA SER A 176 1.60 22.20 -0.22
C SER A 176 0.94 21.19 0.70
N VAL A 177 -0.02 20.44 0.17
CA VAL A 177 -0.64 19.32 0.90
C VAL A 177 0.42 18.28 1.28
N GLN A 178 1.37 17.97 0.38
CA GLN A 178 2.45 17.04 0.70
C GLN A 178 3.33 17.54 1.84
N ASP A 179 3.66 18.84 1.90
CA ASP A 179 4.44 19.41 3.00
C ASP A 179 3.73 19.26 4.34
N ALA A 180 2.43 19.54 4.37
CA ALA A 180 1.63 19.43 5.57
C ALA A 180 1.35 17.97 5.98
N LEU A 181 1.16 17.06 5.01
CA LEU A 181 1.09 15.62 5.28
C LEU A 181 2.41 15.09 5.85
N ASP A 182 3.56 15.52 5.31
CA ASP A 182 4.88 15.09 5.79
C ASP A 182 5.13 15.61 7.23
N LYS A 183 4.63 16.79 7.59
CA LYS A 183 4.85 17.43 8.90
C LYS A 183 3.84 17.02 9.98
N TRP A 184 2.55 17.05 9.68
CA TRP A 184 1.49 16.75 10.65
C TRP A 184 0.81 15.42 10.38
N GLY A 185 0.70 15.00 9.11
CA GLY A 185 -0.04 13.81 8.69
C GLY A 185 -1.55 14.03 8.72
N ALA A 186 -2.28 13.34 7.84
CA ALA A 186 -3.74 13.29 7.93
C ALA A 186 -4.16 12.57 9.23
N GLU A 187 -5.33 12.92 9.75
CA GLU A 187 -5.93 12.11 10.82
C GLU A 187 -6.12 10.70 10.28
N ARG A 188 -5.56 9.70 10.98
CA ARG A 188 -5.94 8.32 10.66
C ARG A 188 -7.41 8.20 11.01
N ARG A 189 -8.27 8.03 10.00
CA ARG A 189 -9.51 7.27 10.19
C ARG A 189 -9.12 6.06 11.02
N GLU A 190 -9.63 6.02 12.24
CA GLU A 190 -9.28 5.03 13.24
C GLU A 190 -9.06 3.68 12.55
N GLN A 191 -7.84 3.15 12.62
CA GLN A 191 -7.75 1.71 12.76
C GLN A 191 -8.75 1.39 13.87
N PRO A 192 -9.80 0.57 13.62
CA PRO A 192 -10.84 0.33 14.60
C PRO A 192 -10.16 0.10 15.95
N ALA A 193 -10.66 0.78 17.00
CA ALA A 193 -10.00 0.96 18.29
C ALA A 193 -9.39 -0.32 18.93
N GLU A 194 -9.71 -1.51 18.41
CA GLU A 194 -8.96 -2.75 18.60
C GLU A 194 -7.44 -2.63 18.36
N GLU A 195 -6.96 -1.83 17.41
CA GLU A 195 -5.51 -1.67 17.17
C GLU A 195 -4.85 -0.57 18.03
N ALA A 196 -5.61 0.41 18.50
CA ALA A 196 -5.14 1.44 19.45
C ALA A 196 -5.00 0.90 20.89
N LEU A 197 -5.67 -0.21 21.21
CA LEU A 197 -5.47 -0.98 22.44
C LEU A 197 -4.19 -1.83 22.42
N THR A 198 -3.38 -1.77 21.36
CA THR A 198 -2.08 -2.44 21.39
C THR A 198 -1.13 -1.63 22.25
N ALA A 199 -1.05 -1.96 23.54
CA ALA A 199 -0.13 -1.39 24.51
C ALA A 199 1.26 -1.14 23.88
N SER A 200 1.82 0.04 24.18
CA SER A 200 3.16 0.47 23.79
C SER A 200 4.14 -0.70 23.83
N ARG A 201 5.09 -0.76 22.88
CA ARG A 201 6.09 -1.85 22.78
C ARG A 201 6.81 -2.15 24.10
N ALA A 202 6.91 -1.15 24.98
CA ALA A 202 7.48 -1.25 26.33
C ALA A 202 6.61 -1.99 27.38
N LEU A 203 5.32 -2.21 27.10
CA LEU A 203 4.34 -2.86 27.99
C LEU A 203 3.83 -4.20 27.43
N ARG A 204 4.36 -4.66 26.29
CA ARG A 204 4.01 -5.98 25.77
C ARG A 204 4.76 -7.04 26.57
N PRO A 205 4.09 -8.05 27.15
CA PRO A 205 4.78 -9.24 27.62
C PRO A 205 5.56 -9.84 26.45
N ASP A 206 6.76 -10.34 26.70
CA ASP A 206 7.59 -11.00 25.68
C ASP A 206 6.72 -12.00 24.91
N ARG A 207 6.66 -11.83 23.59
CA ARG A 207 5.94 -12.76 22.72
C ARG A 207 6.70 -14.09 22.78
N VAL A 208 6.24 -14.97 23.65
CA VAL A 208 6.58 -16.39 23.58
C VAL A 208 6.02 -16.87 22.24
N PHE A 209 6.90 -17.09 21.28
CA PHE A 209 6.54 -17.58 19.96
C PHE A 209 6.05 -19.03 20.12
N ASP A 210 4.73 -19.20 20.09
CA ASP A 210 4.12 -20.52 20.08
C ASP A 210 3.99 -21.00 18.62
N GLU A 211 4.96 -21.82 18.20
CA GLU A 211 4.99 -22.47 16.89
C GLU A 211 3.67 -23.18 16.54
N SER A 212 2.86 -23.61 17.53
CA SER A 212 1.60 -24.31 17.29
C SER A 212 0.47 -23.41 16.76
N THR A 213 0.62 -22.08 16.83
CA THR A 213 -0.41 -21.10 16.42
C THR A 213 -0.05 -20.29 15.17
N ALA A 214 1.14 -20.51 14.61
CA ALA A 214 1.60 -19.81 13.42
C ALA A 214 0.74 -20.19 12.20
N ARG A 215 -0.10 -19.26 11.72
CA ARG A 215 -0.81 -19.41 10.45
C ARG A 215 0.13 -19.02 9.31
N PRO A 216 0.38 -19.90 8.32
CA PRO A 216 1.20 -19.55 7.18
C PRO A 216 0.56 -18.40 6.39
N ILE A 217 1.37 -17.40 6.05
CA ILE A 217 0.99 -16.30 5.16
C ILE A 217 0.72 -16.91 3.78
N ALA A 218 -0.47 -16.68 3.22
CA ALA A 218 -0.83 -17.18 1.90
C ALA A 218 0.02 -16.49 0.84
N GLU A 219 1.04 -17.17 0.33
CA GLU A 219 1.78 -16.73 -0.85
C GLU A 219 0.82 -16.72 -2.05
N ALA A 220 0.63 -15.56 -2.69
CA ALA A 220 -0.12 -15.47 -3.94
C ALA A 220 0.66 -16.21 -5.04
N GLY A 221 0.21 -17.40 -5.46
CA GLY A 221 0.84 -18.21 -6.50
C GLY A 221 0.69 -19.72 -6.30
N ASP A 222 1.57 -20.51 -6.93
CA ASP A 222 1.70 -21.96 -6.70
C ASP A 222 2.54 -22.21 -5.45
N PRO A 223 1.91 -22.55 -4.30
CA PRO A 223 2.58 -22.53 -3.01
C PRO A 223 3.60 -23.66 -2.89
N LEU A 224 4.70 -23.36 -2.20
CA LEU A 224 5.68 -24.36 -1.79
C LEU A 224 5.23 -25.02 -0.48
N LEU A 225 5.02 -26.32 -0.52
CA LEU A 225 4.51 -27.11 0.59
C LEU A 225 5.65 -27.83 1.31
N GLY A 226 5.62 -27.75 2.65
CA GLY A 226 6.48 -28.55 3.52
C GLY A 226 6.06 -30.01 3.60
N GLY A 227 6.85 -30.84 4.28
CA GLY A 227 6.68 -32.30 4.30
C GLY A 227 5.28 -32.79 4.69
N GLU A 228 4.67 -32.24 5.74
CA GLU A 228 3.32 -32.64 6.18
C GLU A 228 2.22 -32.20 5.22
N GLN A 229 2.30 -30.96 4.71
CA GLN A 229 1.35 -30.43 3.74
C GLN A 229 1.44 -31.17 2.40
N ALA A 230 2.66 -31.46 1.93
CA ALA A 230 2.89 -32.26 0.74
C ALA A 230 2.37 -33.70 0.92
N ALA A 231 2.55 -34.28 2.11
CA ALA A 231 2.01 -35.60 2.44
C ALA A 231 0.48 -35.62 2.41
N ALA A 232 -0.18 -34.56 2.89
CA ALA A 232 -1.63 -34.43 2.80
C ALA A 232 -2.13 -34.38 1.34
N VAL A 233 -1.44 -33.65 0.46
CA VAL A 233 -1.78 -33.61 -0.98
C VAL A 233 -1.58 -34.98 -1.64
N ALA A 234 -0.46 -35.64 -1.34
CA ALA A 234 -0.14 -37.00 -1.80
C ALA A 234 -1.05 -38.08 -1.18
N GLY A 235 -1.82 -37.75 -0.14
CA GLY A 235 -2.71 -38.64 0.60
C GLY A 235 -2.06 -39.33 1.81
N SER A 236 -0.73 -39.48 1.83
CA SER A 236 0.02 -39.91 3.03
C SER A 236 1.52 -39.66 2.89
N LEU A 237 2.21 -39.58 4.04
CA LEU A 237 3.68 -39.43 4.07
C LEU A 237 4.38 -40.60 3.38
N ARG A 238 3.86 -41.82 3.55
CA ARG A 238 4.40 -43.03 2.91
C ARG A 238 4.30 -42.96 1.39
N THR A 239 3.23 -42.37 0.86
CA THR A 239 3.03 -42.21 -0.58
C THR A 239 4.01 -41.17 -1.15
N LEU A 240 4.17 -40.03 -0.45
CA LEU A 240 5.15 -39.02 -0.82
C LEU A 240 6.59 -39.57 -0.82
N GLN A 241 6.96 -40.35 0.21
CA GLN A 241 8.27 -40.99 0.27
C GLN A 241 8.48 -41.99 -0.86
N ARG A 242 7.44 -42.75 -1.24
CA ARG A 242 7.49 -43.66 -2.39
C ARG A 242 7.71 -42.88 -3.68
N TRP A 243 6.93 -41.84 -3.95
CA TRP A 243 7.10 -41.01 -5.15
C TRP A 243 8.50 -40.43 -5.27
N ARG A 244 9.06 -39.96 -4.16
CA ARG A 244 10.45 -39.47 -4.14
C ARG A 244 11.46 -40.59 -4.41
N LYS A 245 11.27 -41.77 -3.80
CA LYS A 245 12.18 -42.92 -3.99
C LYS A 245 12.16 -43.42 -5.43
N ASP A 246 11.00 -43.39 -6.07
CA ASP A 246 10.80 -43.85 -7.44
C ASP A 246 11.16 -42.78 -8.48
N GLY A 247 11.58 -41.57 -8.05
CA GLY A 247 11.97 -40.46 -8.93
C GLY A 247 10.79 -39.74 -9.59
N GLU A 248 9.56 -39.97 -9.13
CA GLU A 248 8.34 -39.37 -9.70
C GLU A 248 8.16 -37.91 -9.31
N ILE A 249 8.79 -37.49 -8.20
CA ILE A 249 8.79 -36.11 -7.74
C ILE A 249 10.12 -35.74 -7.09
N GLU A 250 10.64 -34.57 -7.47
CA GLU A 250 11.82 -33.97 -6.85
C GLU A 250 11.43 -32.71 -6.07
N PRO A 251 12.09 -32.45 -4.91
CA PRO A 251 11.88 -31.20 -4.19
C PRO A 251 12.49 -30.03 -4.98
N GLU A 252 11.74 -28.95 -5.13
CA GLU A 252 12.23 -27.75 -5.85
C GLU A 252 13.33 -27.06 -5.06
N ARG A 253 13.20 -27.03 -3.73
CA ARG A 253 14.22 -26.50 -2.84
C ARG A 253 14.22 -27.25 -1.52
N THR A 254 15.35 -27.17 -0.81
CA THR A 254 15.45 -27.63 0.58
C THR A 254 15.71 -26.41 1.45
N ALA A 255 14.84 -26.16 2.42
CA ALA A 255 14.97 -25.04 3.37
C ALA A 255 15.21 -25.57 4.78
N TYR A 256 15.94 -24.82 5.61
CA TYR A 256 16.06 -25.14 7.03
C TYR A 256 14.84 -24.59 7.79
N VAL A 257 14.02 -25.48 8.34
CA VAL A 257 12.86 -25.16 9.17
C VAL A 257 13.11 -25.78 10.54
N ALA A 258 13.07 -24.98 11.61
CA ALA A 258 13.41 -25.43 12.98
C ALA A 258 14.74 -26.19 13.07
N GLY A 259 15.77 -25.71 12.34
CA GLY A 259 17.12 -26.32 12.32
C GLY A 259 17.23 -27.64 11.55
N ARG A 260 16.17 -28.09 10.87
CA ARG A 260 16.17 -29.33 10.07
C ARG A 260 16.03 -29.04 8.58
N PRO A 261 16.83 -29.68 7.70
CA PRO A 261 16.65 -29.55 6.26
C PRO A 261 15.33 -30.20 5.85
N THR A 262 14.41 -29.38 5.37
CA THR A 262 13.05 -29.77 4.99
C THR A 262 12.87 -29.58 3.48
N PRO A 263 12.59 -30.66 2.72
CA PRO A 263 12.31 -30.55 1.30
C PRO A 263 10.96 -29.85 1.06
N LEU A 264 10.93 -28.92 0.11
CA LEU A 264 9.75 -28.17 -0.28
C LEU A 264 9.33 -28.53 -1.71
N TYR A 265 8.04 -28.72 -1.91
CA TYR A 265 7.45 -29.17 -3.18
C TYR A 265 6.41 -28.18 -3.66
N ARG A 266 6.35 -27.90 -4.96
CA ARG A 266 5.22 -27.15 -5.53
C ARG A 266 3.94 -27.97 -5.43
N ARG A 267 2.84 -27.30 -5.09
CA ARG A 267 1.53 -27.94 -5.06
C ARG A 267 1.12 -28.43 -6.45
N SER A 268 1.39 -27.67 -7.51
CA SER A 268 1.08 -28.09 -8.89
C SER A 268 1.78 -29.40 -9.29
N ALA A 269 3.07 -29.55 -8.96
CA ALA A 269 3.86 -30.74 -9.24
C ALA A 269 3.29 -31.98 -8.52
N LEU A 270 2.90 -31.83 -7.24
CA LEU A 270 2.27 -32.90 -6.47
C LEU A 270 0.93 -33.35 -7.08
N LEU A 271 0.12 -32.41 -7.54
CA LEU A 271 -1.16 -32.72 -8.20
C LEU A 271 -0.95 -33.43 -9.54
N ALA A 272 0.02 -32.98 -10.35
CA ALA A 272 0.33 -33.62 -11.63
C ALA A 272 0.79 -35.08 -11.47
N VAL A 273 1.57 -35.39 -10.45
CA VAL A 273 1.97 -36.78 -10.13
C VAL A 273 0.77 -37.59 -9.67
N LYS A 274 -0.08 -37.01 -8.82
CA LYS A 274 -1.30 -37.68 -8.32
C LYS A 274 -2.24 -38.06 -9.46
N ASP A 275 -2.50 -37.14 -10.37
CA ASP A 275 -3.42 -37.35 -11.49
C ASP A 275 -2.88 -38.40 -12.46
N ARG A 276 -1.58 -38.38 -12.74
CA ARG A 276 -0.90 -39.41 -13.54
C ARG A 276 -1.04 -40.81 -12.92
N MET A 277 -0.86 -40.93 -11.61
CA MET A 277 -0.97 -42.19 -10.88
C MET A 277 -2.41 -42.69 -10.80
N ALA A 278 -3.39 -41.79 -10.67
CA ALA A 278 -4.81 -42.12 -10.73
C ALA A 278 -5.19 -42.64 -12.13
N ALA A 279 -4.72 -41.97 -13.19
CA ALA A 279 -4.94 -42.41 -14.57
C ALA A 279 -4.33 -43.79 -14.85
N ALA A 280 -3.08 -44.03 -14.40
CA ALA A 280 -2.42 -45.32 -14.56
C ALA A 280 -3.14 -46.46 -13.81
N LYS A 281 -3.76 -46.16 -12.66
CA LYS A 281 -4.56 -47.13 -11.90
C LYS A 281 -5.85 -47.51 -12.66
N ASN A 282 -6.55 -46.53 -13.22
CA ASN A 282 -7.80 -46.77 -13.95
C ASN A 282 -7.56 -47.65 -15.20
N VAL A 283 -6.47 -47.42 -15.94
CA VAL A 283 -6.10 -48.26 -17.11
C VAL A 283 -5.83 -49.72 -16.70
N ARG A 284 -5.25 -49.95 -15.52
CA ARG A 284 -4.95 -51.29 -15.01
C ARG A 284 -6.21 -52.04 -14.54
N ASP A 285 -7.16 -51.32 -13.95
CA ASP A 285 -8.43 -51.89 -13.50
C ASP A 285 -9.36 -52.24 -14.68
N GLU A 286 -9.30 -51.50 -15.80
CA GLU A 286 -10.03 -51.82 -17.03
C GLU A 286 -9.41 -53.01 -17.79
N GLY A 287 -8.08 -53.12 -17.84
CA GLY A 287 -7.39 -54.24 -18.49
C GLY A 287 -7.43 -55.57 -17.69
N GLY A 288 -7.60 -55.50 -16.36
CA GLY A 288 -7.61 -56.68 -15.48
C GLY A 288 -8.97 -57.36 -15.30
N ARG A 289 -10.09 -56.64 -15.45
CA ARG A 289 -11.43 -57.20 -15.19
C ARG A 289 -12.04 -57.99 -16.34
N TYR A 290 -11.53 -57.86 -17.55
CA TYR A 290 -12.11 -58.50 -18.74
C TYR A 290 -11.21 -59.58 -19.38
N ALA A 291 -10.00 -59.83 -18.87
CA ALA A 291 -9.08 -60.79 -19.48
C ALA A 291 -9.25 -62.24 -19.01
N GLU A 292 -9.96 -62.52 -17.90
CA GLU A 292 -10.08 -63.89 -17.34
C GLU A 292 -11.44 -64.57 -17.59
N ALA A 293 -12.39 -63.93 -18.28
CA ALA A 293 -13.74 -64.49 -18.45
C ALA A 293 -13.96 -65.32 -19.74
N GLU A 294 -13.02 -65.37 -20.68
CA GLU A 294 -13.21 -66.07 -21.97
C GLU A 294 -12.45 -67.42 -22.11
N GLY A 295 -11.81 -67.92 -21.04
CA GLY A 295 -10.92 -69.09 -21.11
C GLY A 295 -11.50 -70.47 -20.77
N GLU A 296 -12.71 -70.58 -20.20
CA GLU A 296 -13.12 -71.85 -19.56
C GLU A 296 -14.55 -72.30 -19.88
N LYS A 297 -14.89 -72.46 -21.18
CA LYS A 297 -15.99 -73.34 -21.64
C LYS A 297 -15.74 -73.85 -23.06
N ALA A 298 -14.79 -74.77 -23.23
CA ALA A 298 -14.75 -75.66 -24.40
C ALA A 298 -13.91 -76.92 -24.09
N ALA A 299 -14.52 -77.89 -23.40
CA ALA A 299 -14.20 -79.31 -23.47
C ALA A 299 -15.40 -80.11 -22.95
#